data_AF-A0A224XQN5-F1
#
_entry.id   AF-A0A224XQN5-F1
#
_cell.length_a   1.000
_cell.length_b   1.000
_cell.length_c   1.000
_cell.angle_alpha   90.00
_cell.angle_beta   90.00
_cell.angle_gamma   90.00
#
_symmetry.space_group_name_H-M   'P 1'
#
loop_
_entity.id
_entity.type
_entity.pdbx_description
1 polymer ?
#
loop_
_entity_poly.entity_id
_entity_poly.type
_entity_poly.pdbx_seq_one_letter_code
_entity_poly.pdbx_strand_id
1 'polypeptide(L)'
;KPRRRRIRKHKRSGLHFPVSRIERVIRKQKYALRLSKTAPVYLAAVLEYLISEVLHVSYNSVKQDRRRKLIAPRHIKEAIKNDKELTVLFSGVTFVDRRNSQ
;
A
#
# COMPACT_ATOMS: atom_id res chain seq x y z
N LYS A 1 16.74 5.25 37.80
CA LYS A 1 15.82 4.29 37.14
C LYS A 1 16.15 4.20 35.64
N PRO A 2 16.40 3.01 35.07
CA PRO A 2 16.66 2.88 33.64
C PRO A 2 15.39 3.19 32.81
N ARG A 3 15.53 3.93 31.70
CA ARG A 3 14.41 4.26 30.80
C ARG A 3 13.99 3.01 30.03
N ARG A 4 12.69 2.67 30.07
CA ARG A 4 12.11 1.57 29.28
C ARG A 4 12.39 1.77 27.79
N ARG A 5 12.80 0.69 27.11
CA ARG A 5 13.09 0.68 25.67
C ARG A 5 11.87 1.15 24.87
N ARG A 6 12.05 2.16 24.02
CA ARG A 6 10.96 2.69 23.19
C ARG A 6 10.65 1.71 22.05
N ILE A 7 9.50 1.04 22.13
CA ILE A 7 9.00 0.20 21.04
C ILE A 7 8.36 1.11 19.97
N ARG A 8 8.65 0.83 18.69
CA ARG A 8 8.09 1.59 17.55
C ARG A 8 6.58 1.36 17.44
N LYS A 9 5.82 2.39 17.04
CA LYS A 9 4.35 2.33 16.95
C LYS A 9 3.85 1.18 16.05
N HIS A 10 4.45 1.02 14.86
CA HIS A 10 4.09 -0.07 13.93
C HIS A 10 4.29 -1.46 14.53
N LYS A 11 5.40 -1.66 15.28
CA LYS A 11 5.66 -2.93 15.98
C LYS A 11 4.64 -3.20 17.09
N ARG A 12 4.14 -2.16 17.77
CA ARG A 12 3.08 -2.30 18.78
C ARG A 12 1.71 -2.60 18.17
N SER A 13 1.45 -2.10 16.96
CA SER A 13 0.18 -2.30 16.26
C SER A 13 0.16 -3.52 15.33
N GLY A 14 1.26 -4.29 15.27
CA GLY A 14 1.35 -5.45 14.37
C GLY A 14 1.36 -5.11 12.88
N LEU A 15 1.78 -3.89 12.51
CA LEU A 15 1.79 -3.42 11.13
C LEU A 15 3.22 -3.39 10.58
N HIS A 16 3.37 -3.73 9.30
CA HIS A 16 4.60 -3.49 8.55
C HIS A 16 4.75 -2.01 8.16
N PHE A 17 3.63 -1.32 7.91
CA PHE A 17 3.62 0.06 7.48
C PHE A 17 4.01 1.01 8.62
N PRO A 18 4.81 2.06 8.33
CA PRO A 18 5.37 2.93 9.36
C PRO A 18 4.32 3.93 9.89
N VAL A 19 3.57 3.53 10.94
CA VAL A 19 2.55 4.38 11.62
C VAL A 19 3.05 5.80 11.93
N SER A 20 4.26 5.94 12.49
CA SER A 20 4.81 7.27 12.83
C SER A 20 5.08 8.15 11.60
N ARG A 21 5.42 7.55 10.45
CA ARG A 21 5.63 8.30 9.20
C ARG A 21 4.29 8.79 8.66
N ILE A 22 3.27 7.93 8.68
CA ILE A 22 1.91 8.26 8.26
C ILE A 22 1.33 9.37 9.12
N GLU A 23 1.49 9.31 10.45
CA GLU A 23 1.10 10.40 11.34
C GLU A 23 1.76 11.74 10.97
N ARG A 24 3.05 11.74 10.68
CA ARG A 24 3.78 12.95 10.26
C ARG A 24 3.24 13.51 8.95
N VAL A 25 2.92 12.65 7.98
CA VAL A 25 2.33 13.05 6.70
C VAL A 25 0.96 13.69 6.91
N ILE A 26 0.07 13.04 7.69
CA ILE A 26 -1.27 13.59 7.99
C ILE A 26 -1.16 14.99 8.63
N ARG A 27 -0.27 15.16 9.62
CA ARG A 27 -0.07 16.46 10.29
C ARG A 27 0.48 17.52 9.36
N LYS A 28 1.36 17.16 8.41
CA LYS A 28 1.93 18.09 7.44
C LYS A 28 0.85 18.65 6.50
N GLN A 29 -0.13 17.84 6.13
CA GLN A 29 -1.21 18.24 5.23
C GLN A 29 -2.30 19.11 5.88
N LYS A 30 -2.24 19.30 7.22
CA LYS A 30 -3.18 20.15 7.98
C LYS A 30 -4.68 19.84 7.75
N TYR A 31 -5.04 18.57 7.49
CA TYR A 31 -6.44 18.16 7.31
C TYR A 31 -7.34 18.47 8.52
N ALA A 32 -6.77 18.52 9.72
CA ALA A 32 -7.47 18.87 10.95
C ALA A 32 -6.51 19.49 11.98
N LEU A 33 -7.05 20.30 12.89
CA LEU A 33 -6.31 20.91 14.01
C LEU A 33 -5.81 19.86 15.03
N ARG A 34 -6.58 18.79 15.23
CA ARG A 34 -6.25 17.69 16.16
C ARG A 34 -6.38 16.36 15.45
N LEU A 35 -5.50 15.42 15.81
CA LEU A 35 -5.47 14.07 15.25
C LEU A 35 -5.59 13.06 16.40
N SER A 36 -6.57 12.15 16.30
CA SER A 36 -6.70 11.03 17.23
C SER A 36 -5.46 10.15 17.20
N LYS A 37 -5.11 9.54 18.34
CA LYS A 37 -3.97 8.61 18.44
C LYS A 37 -4.15 7.38 17.56
N THR A 38 -5.39 6.96 17.29
CA THR A 38 -5.72 5.77 16.48
C THR A 38 -5.78 6.05 14.99
N ALA A 39 -6.03 7.29 14.57
CA ALA A 39 -6.14 7.67 13.16
C ALA A 39 -4.93 7.23 12.30
N PRO A 40 -3.66 7.48 12.67
CA PRO A 40 -2.52 7.03 11.87
C PRO A 40 -2.33 5.51 11.89
N VAL A 41 -2.84 4.81 12.90
CA VAL A 41 -2.80 3.33 12.96
C VAL A 41 -3.81 2.77 11.97
N TYR A 42 -5.03 3.30 11.98
CA TYR A 42 -6.10 2.85 11.09
C TYR A 42 -5.74 3.11 9.63
N LEU A 43 -5.27 4.30 9.30
CA LEU A 43 -4.83 4.59 7.93
C LEU A 43 -3.65 3.71 7.51
N ALA A 44 -2.71 3.42 8.41
CA ALA A 44 -1.62 2.49 8.11
C ALA A 44 -2.12 1.07 7.80
N ALA A 45 -3.09 0.57 8.57
CA ALA A 45 -3.68 -0.74 8.35
C ALA A 45 -4.43 -0.82 7.01
N VAL A 46 -5.22 0.19 6.67
CA VAL A 46 -5.94 0.24 5.38
C VAL A 46 -4.96 0.28 4.20
N LEU A 47 -3.92 1.13 4.28
CA LEU A 47 -2.91 1.20 3.22
C LEU A 47 -2.12 -0.11 3.10
N GLU A 48 -1.78 -0.75 4.21
CA GLU A 48 -1.09 -2.04 4.22
C GLU A 48 -1.95 -3.14 3.60
N TYR A 49 -3.24 -3.19 3.95
CA TYR A 49 -4.20 -4.12 3.36
C TYR A 49 -4.33 -3.92 1.84
N LEU A 50 -4.58 -2.69 1.38
CA LEU A 50 -4.74 -2.40 -0.04
C LEU A 50 -3.49 -2.76 -0.85
N ILE A 51 -2.29 -2.45 -0.33
CA ILE A 51 -1.04 -2.81 -0.99
C ILE A 51 -0.82 -4.33 -0.98
N SER A 52 -1.17 -5.01 0.12
CA SER A 52 -1.09 -6.47 0.20
C SER A 52 -1.98 -7.12 -0.85
N GLU A 53 -3.21 -6.65 -1.04
CA GLU A 53 -4.13 -7.21 -2.03
C GLU A 53 -3.62 -7.00 -3.44
N VAL A 54 -3.21 -5.77 -3.79
CA VAL A 54 -2.63 -5.46 -5.11
C VAL A 54 -1.40 -6.33 -5.39
N LEU A 55 -0.53 -6.54 -4.41
CA LEU A 55 0.65 -7.40 -4.56
C LEU A 55 0.27 -8.88 -4.71
N HIS A 56 -0.71 -9.35 -3.95
CA HIS A 56 -1.21 -10.72 -4.02
C HIS A 56 -1.76 -11.04 -5.41
N VAL A 57 -2.66 -10.20 -5.93
CA VAL A 57 -3.23 -10.42 -7.28
C VAL A 57 -2.17 -10.25 -8.37
N SER A 58 -1.25 -9.29 -8.22
CA SER A 58 -0.13 -9.10 -9.17
C SER A 58 0.82 -10.29 -9.20
N TYR A 59 1.06 -10.93 -8.06
CA TYR A 59 1.86 -12.14 -7.96
C TYR A 59 1.19 -13.33 -8.66
N ASN A 60 -0.13 -13.43 -8.59
CA ASN A 60 -0.87 -14.45 -9.35
C ASN A 60 -0.73 -14.23 -10.86
N SER A 61 -0.72 -12.98 -11.35
CA SER A 61 -0.41 -12.68 -12.75
C SER A 61 1.03 -13.07 -13.15
N VAL A 62 2.03 -12.87 -12.27
CA VAL A 62 3.41 -13.34 -12.53
C VAL A 62 3.47 -14.85 -12.68
N LYS A 63 2.76 -15.60 -11.82
CA LYS A 63 2.71 -17.07 -11.89
C LYS A 63 2.19 -17.58 -13.25
N GLN A 64 1.30 -16.82 -13.88
CA GLN A 64 0.71 -17.16 -15.19
C GLN A 64 1.65 -16.87 -16.37
N ASP A 65 2.43 -15.78 -16.31
CA ASP A 65 3.39 -15.41 -17.37
C ASP A 65 4.52 -16.46 -17.53
N ARG A 66 4.81 -17.27 -16.49
CA ARG A 66 5.80 -18.38 -16.40
C ARG A 66 7.24 -18.07 -16.82
N ARG A 67 7.49 -16.94 -17.47
CA ARG A 67 8.76 -16.47 -18.04
C ARG A 67 9.45 -15.42 -17.18
N ARG A 68 8.75 -14.86 -16.19
CA ARG A 68 9.27 -13.83 -15.29
C ARG A 68 9.16 -14.23 -13.83
N LYS A 69 10.18 -13.87 -13.05
CA LYS A 69 10.24 -14.10 -11.60
C LYS A 69 9.92 -12.85 -10.77
N LEU A 70 9.81 -11.68 -11.41
CA LEU A 70 9.59 -10.38 -10.76
C LEU A 70 8.26 -9.76 -11.21
N ILE A 71 7.61 -9.04 -10.30
CA ILE A 71 6.44 -8.21 -10.61
C ILE A 71 6.90 -7.04 -11.48
N ALA A 72 6.23 -6.87 -12.63
CA ALA A 72 6.47 -5.79 -13.58
C ALA A 72 5.18 -4.96 -13.71
N PRO A 73 5.24 -3.71 -14.23
CA PRO A 73 4.05 -2.86 -14.38
C PRO A 73 2.88 -3.53 -15.09
N ARG A 74 3.14 -4.38 -16.11
CA ARG A 74 2.09 -5.17 -16.78
C ARG A 74 1.32 -6.10 -15.85
N HIS A 75 1.99 -6.75 -14.90
CA HIS A 75 1.34 -7.72 -14.01
C HIS A 75 0.41 -7.01 -13.04
N ILE A 76 0.79 -5.80 -12.61
CA ILE A 76 -0.06 -4.93 -11.79
C ILE A 76 -1.28 -4.47 -12.60
N LYS A 77 -1.04 -4.03 -13.85
CA LYS A 77 -2.10 -3.58 -14.75
C LYS A 77 -3.10 -4.70 -15.08
N GLU A 78 -2.62 -5.90 -15.39
CA GLU A 78 -3.45 -7.08 -15.67
C GLU A 78 -4.23 -7.50 -14.43
N ALA A 79 -3.58 -7.58 -13.27
CA ALA A 79 -4.22 -7.96 -12.02
C ALA A 79 -5.36 -6.99 -11.64
N ILE A 80 -5.13 -5.68 -11.76
CA ILE A 80 -6.15 -4.67 -11.47
C ILE A 80 -7.33 -4.77 -12.45
N LYS A 81 -7.07 -4.97 -13.76
CA LYS A 81 -8.13 -5.10 -14.77
C LYS A 81 -8.98 -6.36 -14.59
N ASN A 82 -8.40 -7.43 -14.08
CA ASN A 82 -9.08 -8.70 -13.90
C ASN A 82 -9.85 -8.76 -12.56
N ASP A 83 -9.58 -7.83 -11.65
CA ASP A 83 -10.27 -7.71 -10.37
C ASP A 83 -11.33 -6.60 -10.43
N LYS A 84 -12.59 -6.95 -10.12
CA LYS A 84 -13.73 -6.02 -10.23
C LYS A 84 -13.62 -4.86 -9.23
N GLU A 85 -13.21 -5.14 -8.00
CA GLU A 85 -13.14 -4.13 -6.94
C GLU A 85 -11.97 -3.18 -7.19
N LEU A 86 -10.81 -3.71 -7.57
CA LEU A 86 -9.64 -2.90 -7.92
C LEU A 86 -9.89 -2.10 -9.20
N THR A 87 -10.60 -2.64 -10.20
CA THR A 87 -10.98 -1.87 -11.39
C THR A 87 -11.79 -0.62 -11.02
N VAL A 88 -12.73 -0.75 -10.10
CA VAL A 88 -13.52 0.40 -9.60
C VAL A 88 -12.63 1.38 -8.82
N LEU A 89 -11.80 0.86 -7.91
CA LEU A 89 -10.90 1.67 -7.08
C LEU A 89 -9.90 2.48 -7.92
N PHE A 90 -9.38 1.89 -8.99
CA PHE A 90 -8.40 2.51 -9.89
C PHE A 90 -9.04 3.11 -11.15
N SER A 91 -10.36 3.36 -11.14
CA SER A 91 -11.03 4.05 -12.24
C SER A 91 -10.40 5.42 -12.50
N GLY A 92 -10.05 5.70 -13.77
CA GLY A 92 -9.36 6.92 -14.16
C GLY A 92 -7.84 6.93 -13.97
N VAL A 93 -7.23 5.86 -13.44
CA VAL A 93 -5.77 5.75 -13.31
C VAL A 93 -5.15 5.10 -14.56
N THR A 94 -4.12 5.74 -15.12
CA THR A 94 -3.36 5.18 -16.25
C THR A 94 -2.08 4.50 -15.76
N PHE A 95 -1.97 3.19 -15.99
CA PHE A 95 -0.75 2.42 -15.71
C PHE A 95 0.18 2.43 -16.92
N VAL A 96 1.33 3.11 -16.78
CA VAL A 96 2.36 3.21 -17.82
C VAL A 96 3.17 1.91 -17.89
N ASP A 97 3.20 1.26 -19.06
CA ASP A 97 4.18 0.22 -19.40
C ASP A 97 5.02 0.72 -20.59
N ARG A 98 6.33 0.85 -20.39
CA ARG A 98 7.29 1.39 -21.38
C ARG A 98 7.42 0.55 -22.65
N ARG A 99 6.72 -0.59 -22.77
CA ARG A 99 6.73 -1.42 -23.98
C ARG A 99 5.66 -1.06 -25.02
N ASN A 100 4.70 -0.19 -24.68
CA ASN A 100 3.65 0.25 -25.61
C ASN A 100 3.73 1.76 -25.94
N SER A 101 4.92 2.36 -25.83
CA SER A 101 5.19 3.69 -26.40
C SER A 101 5.75 3.52 -27.81
N GLN A 102 4.88 3.09 -28.73
CA GLN A 102 5.01 3.30 -30.18
C GLN A 102 3.65 3.75 -30.70
#